data_AF-A0A345UVB2-F1
#
_entry.id   AF-A0A345UVB2-F1
#
_cell.length_a   1.000
_cell.length_b   1.000
_cell.length_c   1.000
_cell.angle_alpha   90.00
_cell.angle_beta   90.00
_cell.angle_gamma   90.00
#
_symmetry.space_group_name_H-M   'P 1'
#
loop_
_entity.id
_entity.type
_entity.pdbx_description
1 polymer ?
#
loop_
_entity_poly.entity_id
_entity_poly.type
_entity_poly.pdbx_seq_one_letter_code
_entity_poly.pdbx_strand_id
1 'polypeptide(L)'
;MLSLLLALPPIARAANNFPDDVTDYEKKRNNCDSLRGDIPEHDPDDPDNIHRLASEANKYCKGTDQQLKQLKEKYAENESVLKRLSGYEENIEADMSQ
;
A
#
# COMPACT_ATOMS: atom_id res chain seq x y z
N MET A 1 -1.11 46.49 -29.22
CA MET A 1 -1.68 45.13 -29.04
C MET A 1 -1.73 44.86 -27.55
N LEU A 2 -2.91 44.99 -26.93
CA LEU A 2 -3.09 44.84 -25.48
C LEU A 2 -3.26 43.33 -25.19
N SER A 3 -2.18 42.65 -24.82
CA SER A 3 -2.22 41.23 -24.49
C SER A 3 -2.78 41.01 -23.09
N LEU A 4 -3.99 40.48 -23.02
CA LEU A 4 -4.64 40.07 -21.78
C LEU A 4 -4.04 38.72 -21.34
N LEU A 5 -3.17 38.74 -20.34
CA LEU A 5 -2.64 37.54 -19.69
C LEU A 5 -3.76 36.92 -18.83
N LEU A 6 -4.36 35.83 -19.33
CA LEU A 6 -5.23 34.97 -18.53
C LEU A 6 -4.39 34.28 -17.45
N ALA A 7 -4.43 34.82 -16.22
CA ALA A 7 -3.91 34.12 -15.05
C ALA A 7 -4.85 32.95 -14.75
N LEU A 8 -4.43 31.72 -15.10
CA LEU A 8 -5.09 30.53 -14.62
C LEU A 8 -4.96 30.46 -13.09
N PRO A 9 -6.05 30.22 -12.35
CA PRO A 9 -5.97 30.06 -10.91
C PRO A 9 -5.17 28.79 -10.58
N PRO A 10 -4.36 28.79 -9.52
CA PRO A 10 -3.68 27.60 -9.07
C PRO A 10 -4.73 26.55 -8.67
N ILE A 11 -4.66 25.38 -9.29
CA ILE A 11 -5.45 24.23 -8.84
C ILE A 11 -4.84 23.81 -7.50
N ALA A 12 -5.51 24.19 -6.41
CA ALA A 12 -5.17 23.70 -5.09
C ALA A 12 -5.39 22.19 -5.07
N ARG A 13 -4.31 21.41 -5.06
CA ARG A 13 -4.38 19.98 -4.75
C ARG A 13 -4.73 19.89 -3.27
N ALA A 14 -5.97 19.52 -2.95
CA ALA A 14 -6.32 19.17 -1.58
C ALA A 14 -5.40 18.00 -1.16
N ALA A 15 -4.53 18.25 -0.18
CA ALA A 15 -3.88 17.18 0.54
C ALA A 15 -4.99 16.47 1.32
N ASN A 16 -5.46 15.33 0.81
CA ASN A 16 -6.35 14.48 1.55
C ASN A 16 -5.55 13.93 2.73
N ASN A 17 -5.67 14.59 3.88
CA ASN A 17 -5.11 14.10 5.13
C ASN A 17 -5.99 12.92 5.57
N PHE A 18 -5.50 11.71 5.34
CA PHE A 18 -6.13 10.51 5.85
C PHE A 18 -5.88 10.40 7.36
N PRO A 19 -6.75 9.66 8.09
CA PRO A 19 -6.49 9.33 9.49
C PRO A 19 -5.11 8.69 9.69
N ASP A 20 -4.51 8.91 10.86
CA ASP A 20 -3.15 8.44 11.16
C ASP A 20 -3.03 6.91 11.06
N ASP A 21 -4.03 6.15 11.50
CA ASP A 21 -4.05 4.69 11.43
C ASP A 21 -4.14 4.15 10.00
N VAL A 22 -4.82 4.88 9.11
CA VAL A 22 -4.81 4.60 7.66
C VAL A 22 -3.43 4.90 7.09
N THR A 23 -2.85 6.06 7.41
CA THR A 23 -1.52 6.46 6.93
C THR A 23 -0.41 5.51 7.39
N ASP A 24 -0.45 5.08 8.65
CA ASP A 24 0.49 4.11 9.22
C ASP A 24 0.33 2.73 8.59
N TYR A 25 -0.91 2.29 8.35
CA TYR A 25 -1.19 1.07 7.61
C TYR A 25 -0.60 1.13 6.20
N GLU A 26 -0.85 2.20 5.45
CA GLU A 26 -0.31 2.36 4.10
C GLU A 26 1.22 2.29 4.09
N LYS A 27 1.88 2.98 5.02
CA LYS A 27 3.34 2.94 5.12
C LYS A 27 3.86 1.53 5.34
N LYS A 28 3.26 0.79 6.27
CA LYS A 28 3.64 -0.60 6.55
C LYS A 28 3.35 -1.50 5.35
N ARG A 29 2.16 -1.40 4.78
CA ARG A 29 1.70 -2.26 3.69
C ARG A 29 2.45 -2.02 2.39
N ASN A 30 2.72 -0.75 2.04
CA ASN A 30 3.52 -0.42 0.85
C ASN A 30 4.94 -0.98 0.96
N ASN A 31 5.54 -1.03 2.14
CA ASN A 31 6.86 -1.63 2.32
C ASN A 31 6.82 -3.15 2.09
N CYS A 32 5.79 -3.82 2.61
CA CYS A 32 5.55 -5.24 2.30
C CYS A 32 5.35 -5.45 0.79
N ASP A 33 4.49 -4.66 0.15
CA ASP A 33 4.17 -4.80 -1.28
C ASP A 33 5.40 -4.56 -2.17
N SER A 34 6.25 -3.59 -1.82
CA SER A 34 7.53 -3.38 -2.52
C SER A 34 8.44 -4.60 -2.38
N LEU A 35 8.67 -5.07 -1.15
CA LEU A 35 9.60 -6.17 -0.89
C LEU A 35 9.16 -7.48 -1.53
N ARG A 36 7.85 -7.80 -1.46
CA ARG A 36 7.32 -9.02 -2.10
C ARG A 36 7.37 -8.94 -3.63
N GLY A 37 7.20 -7.74 -4.19
CA GLY A 37 7.27 -7.51 -5.64
C GLY A 37 8.70 -7.63 -6.20
N ASP A 38 9.71 -7.48 -5.35
CA ASP A 38 11.12 -7.61 -5.71
C ASP A 38 11.63 -9.06 -5.61
N ILE A 39 10.82 -10.02 -5.13
CA ILE A 39 11.21 -11.44 -5.04
C ILE A 39 11.18 -12.05 -6.44
N PRO A 40 12.29 -12.65 -6.92
CA PRO A 40 12.30 -13.34 -8.20
C PRO A 40 11.43 -14.61 -8.16
N GLU A 41 10.73 -14.92 -9.26
CA GLU A 41 9.95 -16.16 -9.37
C GLU A 41 10.84 -17.41 -9.38
N HIS A 42 12.10 -17.27 -9.81
CA HIS A 42 13.07 -18.35 -9.93
C HIS A 42 14.51 -17.85 -9.72
N ASP A 43 15.30 -18.60 -8.96
CA ASP A 43 16.72 -18.35 -8.71
C ASP A 43 17.47 -19.69 -8.87
N PRO A 44 18.01 -19.99 -10.06
CA PRO A 44 18.68 -21.27 -10.33
C PRO A 44 20.05 -21.38 -9.64
N ASP A 45 20.67 -20.24 -9.32
CA ASP A 45 22.00 -20.19 -8.72
C ASP A 45 21.92 -20.30 -7.18
N ASP A 46 20.83 -19.83 -6.57
CA ASP A 46 20.53 -19.97 -5.14
C ASP A 46 19.02 -20.24 -4.89
N PRO A 47 18.58 -21.52 -4.96
CA PRO A 47 17.17 -21.88 -4.77
C PRO A 47 16.58 -21.50 -3.41
N ASP A 48 17.41 -21.37 -2.37
CA ASP A 48 16.97 -21.01 -1.02
C ASP A 48 16.77 -19.49 -0.85
N ASN A 49 17.30 -18.68 -1.78
CA ASN A 49 17.20 -17.22 -1.74
C ASN A 49 15.75 -16.73 -1.76
N ILE A 50 14.88 -17.37 -2.55
CA ILE A 50 13.46 -17.01 -2.65
C ILE A 50 12.78 -17.13 -1.28
N HIS A 51 12.99 -18.24 -0.57
CA HIS A 51 12.42 -18.45 0.76
C HIS A 51 12.93 -17.43 1.78
N ARG A 52 14.23 -17.09 1.71
CA ARG A 52 14.81 -16.06 2.58
C ARG A 52 14.18 -14.70 2.33
N LEU A 53 14.09 -14.27 1.07
CA LEU A 53 13.50 -12.98 0.70
C LEU A 53 12.00 -12.92 1.08
N ALA A 54 11.27 -14.02 0.88
CA ALA A 54 9.88 -14.14 1.33
C ALA A 54 9.77 -13.97 2.85
N SER A 55 10.63 -14.64 3.63
CA SER A 55 10.67 -14.49 5.09
C SER A 55 10.98 -13.05 5.53
N GLU A 56 11.87 -12.36 4.81
CA GLU A 56 12.23 -10.97 5.08
C GLU A 56 11.07 -10.00 4.78
N ALA A 57 10.41 -10.16 3.64
CA ALA A 57 9.21 -9.41 3.29
C ALA A 57 8.08 -9.65 4.31
N ASN A 58 7.90 -10.90 4.77
CA ASN A 58 6.85 -11.26 5.71
C ASN A 58 6.95 -10.52 7.06
N LYS A 59 8.15 -10.06 7.47
CA LYS A 59 8.32 -9.20 8.67
C LYS A 59 7.48 -7.93 8.59
N TYR A 60 7.23 -7.42 7.38
CA TYR A 60 6.43 -6.23 7.13
C TYR A 60 4.99 -6.58 6.75
N CYS A 61 4.78 -7.71 6.10
CA CYS A 61 3.45 -8.15 5.68
C CYS A 61 2.58 -8.64 6.84
N LYS A 62 3.19 -9.27 7.86
CA LYS A 62 2.45 -9.91 8.95
C LYS A 62 1.47 -8.96 9.67
N GLY A 63 0.24 -9.42 9.80
CA GLY A 63 -0.90 -8.72 10.40
C GLY A 63 -1.51 -7.60 9.57
N THR A 64 -1.01 -7.31 8.36
CA THR A 64 -1.58 -6.29 7.48
C THR A 64 -2.92 -6.70 6.89
N ASP A 65 -3.18 -7.99 6.64
CA ASP A 65 -4.48 -8.44 6.12
C ASP A 65 -5.59 -8.24 7.16
N GLN A 66 -5.30 -8.62 8.41
CA GLN A 66 -6.23 -8.39 9.52
C GLN A 66 -6.42 -6.88 9.78
N GLN A 67 -5.36 -6.09 9.68
CA GLN A 67 -5.44 -4.63 9.85
C GLN A 67 -6.26 -3.98 8.72
N LEU A 68 -6.12 -4.44 7.47
CA LEU A 68 -6.92 -3.95 6.34
C LEU A 68 -8.41 -4.20 6.58
N LYS A 69 -8.77 -5.41 7.02
CA LYS A 69 -10.15 -5.76 7.37
C LYS A 69 -10.70 -4.84 8.46
N GLN A 70 -9.93 -4.65 9.54
CA GLN A 70 -10.32 -3.78 10.65
C GLN A 70 -10.49 -2.31 10.23
N LEU A 71 -9.62 -1.79 9.36
CA LEU A 71 -9.72 -0.43 8.85
C LEU A 71 -10.94 -0.25 7.92
N LYS A 72 -11.20 -1.21 7.03
CA LYS A 72 -12.40 -1.21 6.18
C LYS A 72 -13.68 -1.24 7.01
N GLU A 73 -13.71 -2.02 8.10
CA GLU A 73 -14.82 -2.05 9.06
C GLU A 73 -14.97 -0.73 9.82
N LYS A 74 -13.87 -0.19 10.36
CA LYS A 74 -13.85 1.07 11.13
C LYS A 74 -14.32 2.27 10.31
N TYR A 75 -13.95 2.31 9.04
CA TYR A 75 -14.25 3.43 8.12
C TYR A 75 -15.35 3.10 7.11
N ALA A 76 -16.26 2.18 7.44
CA ALA A 76 -17.30 1.71 6.53
C ALA A 76 -18.21 2.81 5.96
N GLU A 77 -18.39 3.93 6.69
CA GLU A 77 -19.20 5.07 6.25
C GLU A 77 -18.37 6.19 5.59
N ASN A 78 -17.04 6.03 5.50
CA ASN A 78 -16.14 7.01 4.88
C ASN A 78 -15.68 6.52 3.50
N GLU A 79 -16.42 6.90 2.46
CA GLU A 79 -16.15 6.52 1.07
C GLU A 79 -14.72 6.87 0.61
N SER A 80 -14.18 7.99 1.07
CA SER A 80 -12.83 8.42 0.68
C SER A 80 -11.74 7.50 1.23
N VAL A 81 -11.88 7.06 2.48
CA VAL A 81 -10.97 6.09 3.11
C VAL A 81 -11.17 4.71 2.50
N LEU A 82 -12.42 4.28 2.28
CA LEU A 82 -12.69 2.99 1.64
C LEU A 82 -12.09 2.89 0.24
N LYS A 83 -12.24 3.94 -0.58
CA LYS A 83 -11.63 4.00 -1.92
C LYS A 83 -10.10 3.92 -1.84
N ARG A 84 -9.50 4.48 -0.79
CA ARG A 84 -8.06 4.41 -0.57
C ARG A 84 -7.64 2.99 -0.18
N LEU A 85 -8.34 2.37 0.77
CA LEU A 85 -8.07 1.02 1.26
C LEU A 85 -8.41 -0.08 0.24
N SER A 86 -9.33 0.15 -0.68
CA SER A 86 -9.70 -0.82 -1.74
C SER A 86 -8.60 -1.02 -2.78
N GLY A 87 -7.56 -0.18 -2.78
CA GLY A 87 -6.38 -0.37 -3.63
C GLY A 87 -5.43 -1.47 -3.15
N TYR A 88 -5.62 -2.01 -1.94
CA TYR A 88 -4.80 -3.07 -1.38
C TYR A 88 -5.44 -4.44 -1.60
N GLU A 89 -4.61 -5.41 -2.00
CA GLU A 89 -4.97 -6.82 -2.13
C GLU A 89 -5.37 -7.42 -0.77
N GLU A 90 -6.34 -8.33 -0.78
CA GLU A 90 -6.75 -9.05 0.42
C GLU A 90 -6.02 -10.40 0.49
N ASN A 91 -5.55 -10.78 1.68
CA ASN A 91 -4.98 -12.10 1.99
C ASN A 91 -3.58 -12.40 1.43
N ILE A 92 -2.68 -11.42 1.37
CA ILE A 92 -1.31 -11.65 0.85
C ILE A 92 -0.43 -12.44 1.82
N GLU A 93 -0.77 -12.51 3.12
CA GLU A 93 0.07 -13.19 4.11
C GLU A 93 0.03 -14.72 3.95
N ALA A 94 -1.04 -15.25 3.36
CA ALA A 94 -1.17 -16.68 3.08
C ALA A 94 -0.11 -17.15 2.08
N ASP A 95 0.21 -16.33 1.08
CA ASP A 95 1.20 -16.62 0.04
C ASP A 95 2.64 -16.55 0.57
N MET A 96 2.84 -15.88 1.72
CA MET A 96 4.14 -15.61 2.33
C MET A 96 4.50 -16.55 3.49
N SER A 97 3.62 -17.50 3.81
CA SER A 97 3.74 -18.37 5.00
C SER A 97 4.46 -19.71 4.75
N GLN A 98 5.20 -19.83 3.65
CA GLN A 98 5.92 -21.05 3.27
C GLN A 98 7.35 -21.09 3.76
#